data_AF-A0A3D2E0I1-F1
#
_entry.id   AF-A0A3D2E0I1-F1
#
_cell.length_a   1.000
_cell.length_b   1.000
_cell.length_c   1.000
_cell.angle_alpha   90.00
_cell.angle_beta   90.00
_cell.angle_gamma   90.00
#
_symmetry.space_group_name_H-M   'P 1'
#
loop_
_entity.id
_entity.type
_entity.pdbx_description
1 polymer ?
#
loop_
_entity_poly.entity_id
_entity_poly.type
_entity_poly.pdbx_seq_one_letter_code
_entity_poly.pdbx_strand_id
1 'polypeptide(L)'
;MKKVMIGILILIPIIVLVVVALVSVIVSMSAHIAVEDLQLLDKNGKEIYDLQIPLDEVSNVNIYNYLDAKIYPEKATDKTVEWQIVGDVVYTDLQSEASRNEYLAKRSALTAELETELAQGSFSTTERQNAYNIARGKYYKDSSLIIAEMADILLEKVYPAAAFVDENGKEVESNTTGKMIVSSFCKFTVRAQAETVSKTLTVSVMGYDVERVELAVGEDETTTLGVGESMRILASYTPIDSIVNHTIWQVEDENVATVDSNGVITALKEGQTTISLRASVYSTENSENIEYVEGKIDITVEQKGASSRFGENLVTSRKSLTLEEIGVVKEEITNVSGATV
;
A
#
# COMPACT_ATOMS: atom_id res chain seq x y z
N MET A 1 -4.15 33.40 -83.59
CA MET A 1 -2.84 33.09 -83.00
C MET A 1 -2.51 33.90 -81.74
N LYS A 2 -2.69 35.24 -81.69
CA LYS A 2 -2.36 36.06 -80.50
C LYS A 2 -3.10 35.67 -79.20
N LYS A 3 -4.39 35.31 -79.26
CA LYS A 3 -5.17 34.89 -78.07
C LYS A 3 -4.72 33.56 -77.47
N VAL A 4 -4.25 32.62 -78.30
CA VAL A 4 -3.72 31.32 -77.86
C VAL A 4 -2.33 31.50 -77.21
N MET A 5 -1.51 32.38 -77.77
CA MET A 5 -0.17 32.68 -77.26
C MET A 5 -0.22 33.34 -75.87
N ILE A 6 -1.18 34.23 -75.62
CA ILE A 6 -1.40 34.86 -74.31
C ILE A 6 -1.87 33.84 -73.27
N GLY A 7 -2.74 32.91 -73.65
CA GLY A 7 -3.19 31.82 -72.77
C GLY A 7 -2.04 30.94 -72.30
N ILE A 8 -1.14 30.54 -73.21
CA ILE A 8 0.04 29.72 -72.87
C ILE A 8 1.02 30.51 -71.99
N LEU A 9 1.23 31.81 -72.26
CA LEU A 9 2.15 32.64 -71.48
C LEU A 9 1.69 32.83 -70.01
N ILE A 10 0.37 32.80 -69.76
CA ILE A 10 -0.22 32.89 -68.41
C ILE A 10 -0.27 31.50 -67.74
N LEU A 11 -0.47 30.43 -68.50
CA LEU A 11 -0.60 29.08 -67.97
C LEU A 11 0.71 28.53 -67.39
N ILE A 12 1.85 28.81 -68.04
CA ILE A 12 3.16 28.33 -67.61
C ILE A 12 3.52 28.74 -66.16
N PRO A 13 3.46 30.02 -65.76
CA PRO A 13 3.79 30.41 -64.38
C PRO A 13 2.81 29.83 -63.35
N ILE A 14 1.53 29.65 -63.72
CA ILE A 14 0.53 28.99 -62.85
C ILE A 14 0.88 27.52 -62.65
N ILE A 15 1.22 26.79 -63.72
CA ILE A 15 1.64 25.38 -63.64
C ILE A 15 2.90 25.26 -62.79
N VAL A 16 3.89 26.13 -62.97
CA VAL A 16 5.12 26.12 -62.16
C VAL A 16 4.80 26.34 -60.68
N LEU A 17 3.93 27.30 -60.33
CA LEU A 17 3.49 27.52 -58.96
C LEU A 17 2.77 26.31 -58.36
N VAL A 18 1.89 25.66 -59.14
CA VAL A 18 1.17 24.45 -58.71
C VAL A 18 2.13 23.28 -58.50
N VAL A 19 3.11 23.09 -59.39
CA VAL A 19 4.13 22.04 -59.25
C VAL A 19 5.04 22.31 -58.05
N VAL A 20 5.47 23.55 -57.84
CA VAL A 20 6.27 23.93 -56.66
C VAL A 20 5.47 23.74 -55.37
N ALA A 21 4.18 24.09 -55.36
CA ALA A 21 3.32 23.85 -54.20
C ALA A 21 3.13 22.33 -53.93
N LEU A 22 2.90 21.52 -54.97
CA LEU A 22 2.79 20.07 -54.87
C LEU A 22 4.11 19.42 -54.39
N VAL A 23 5.25 19.84 -54.94
CA VAL A 23 6.57 19.34 -54.53
C VAL A 23 6.88 19.77 -53.10
N SER A 24 6.54 21.01 -52.69
CA SER A 24 6.68 21.46 -51.29
C SER A 24 5.81 20.65 -50.33
N VAL A 25 4.58 20.27 -50.74
CA VAL A 25 3.72 19.37 -49.94
C VAL A 25 4.33 17.97 -49.83
N ILE A 26 4.94 17.45 -50.91
CA ILE A 26 5.62 16.13 -50.90
C ILE A 26 6.90 16.16 -50.06
N VAL A 27 7.68 17.24 -50.09
CA VAL A 27 8.91 17.41 -49.29
C VAL A 27 8.60 17.66 -47.81
N SER A 28 7.38 18.11 -47.49
CA SER A 28 6.87 18.28 -46.12
C SER A 28 6.41 16.97 -45.46
N MET A 29 6.44 15.83 -46.16
CA MET A 29 6.27 14.53 -45.54
C MET A 29 7.59 14.08 -44.92
N SER A 30 7.87 14.51 -43.70
CA SER A 30 8.92 13.86 -42.91
C SER A 30 8.61 12.37 -42.79
N ALA A 31 9.53 11.50 -43.21
CA ALA A 31 9.36 10.06 -43.06
C ALA A 31 9.22 9.74 -41.56
N HIS A 32 8.07 9.17 -41.18
CA HIS A 32 7.84 8.71 -39.82
C HIS A 32 8.80 7.55 -39.52
N ILE A 33 9.61 7.72 -38.49
CA ILE A 33 10.53 6.72 -37.96
C ILE A 33 9.85 6.13 -36.73
N ALA A 34 9.39 4.89 -36.85
CA ALA A 34 8.72 4.18 -35.77
C ALA A 34 9.67 3.83 -34.61
N VAL A 35 9.11 3.63 -33.43
CA VAL A 35 9.83 3.09 -32.27
C VAL A 35 10.07 1.59 -32.48
N GLU A 36 11.33 1.17 -32.35
CA GLU A 36 11.76 -0.23 -32.48
C GLU A 36 12.09 -0.87 -31.12
N ASP A 37 12.57 -0.09 -30.16
CA ASP A 37 12.88 -0.57 -28.81
C ASP A 37 12.66 0.55 -27.77
N LEU A 38 12.30 0.12 -26.56
CA LEU A 38 12.14 0.96 -25.38
C LEU A 38 12.89 0.26 -24.25
N GLN A 39 13.86 0.93 -23.65
CA GLN A 39 14.64 0.42 -22.52
C GLN A 39 14.33 1.22 -21.27
N LEU A 40 14.12 0.54 -20.15
CA LEU A 40 14.01 1.16 -18.84
C LEU A 40 15.32 0.94 -18.10
N LEU A 41 16.02 2.03 -17.81
CA LEU A 41 17.36 2.02 -17.24
C LEU A 41 17.35 2.65 -15.85
N ASP A 42 18.17 2.13 -14.93
CA ASP A 42 18.49 2.86 -13.70
C ASP A 42 19.30 4.13 -14.02
N LYS A 43 19.55 4.95 -12.99
CA LYS A 43 20.37 6.17 -13.12
C LYS A 43 21.85 5.91 -13.45
N ASN A 44 22.28 4.65 -13.48
CA ASN A 44 23.61 4.24 -13.92
C ASN A 44 23.61 3.69 -15.37
N GLY A 45 22.46 3.69 -16.05
CA GLY A 45 22.31 3.21 -17.43
C GLY A 45 22.17 1.70 -17.57
N LYS A 46 21.89 0.96 -16.49
CA LYS A 46 21.64 -0.49 -16.50
C LYS A 46 20.15 -0.77 -16.67
N GLU A 47 19.79 -1.73 -17.52
CA GLU A 47 18.39 -2.14 -17.67
C GLU A 47 17.82 -2.69 -16.34
N ILE A 48 16.60 -2.26 -16.01
CA ILE A 48 15.89 -2.62 -14.77
C ILE A 48 14.53 -3.27 -15.07
N TYR A 49 14.15 -4.16 -14.16
CA TYR A 49 12.89 -4.90 -14.17
C TYR A 49 12.11 -4.74 -12.85
N ASP A 50 12.82 -4.29 -11.80
CA ASP A 50 12.28 -3.95 -10.49
C ASP A 50 12.72 -2.53 -10.12
N LEU A 51 11.80 -1.76 -9.56
CA LEU A 51 12.02 -0.42 -9.04
C LEU A 51 11.56 -0.34 -7.58
N GLN A 52 12.42 0.17 -6.71
CA GLN A 52 12.10 0.43 -5.32
C GLN A 52 11.93 1.93 -5.11
N ILE A 53 10.81 2.32 -4.50
CA ILE A 53 10.48 3.71 -4.16
C ILE A 53 10.35 3.76 -2.63
N PRO A 54 11.24 4.47 -1.91
CA PRO A 54 11.05 4.70 -0.49
C PRO A 54 9.84 5.61 -0.27
N LEU A 55 9.01 5.26 0.71
CA LEU A 55 7.87 6.06 1.14
C LEU A 55 8.15 6.62 2.53
N ASP A 56 8.38 7.93 2.60
CA ASP A 56 8.51 8.64 3.87
C ASP A 56 7.16 9.21 4.32
N GLU A 57 6.34 9.70 3.38
CA GLU A 57 4.96 10.18 3.57
C GLU A 57 4.18 10.11 2.24
N VAL A 58 2.87 10.40 2.26
CA VAL A 58 2.07 10.57 1.03
C VAL A 58 2.77 11.59 0.12
N SER A 59 3.25 11.12 -1.02
CA SER A 59 4.14 11.90 -1.87
C SER A 59 3.68 11.89 -3.32
N ASN A 60 3.80 13.06 -3.94
CA ASN A 60 3.76 13.18 -5.39
C ASN A 60 5.12 12.74 -5.92
N VAL A 61 5.13 11.59 -6.59
CA VAL A 61 6.33 10.97 -7.11
C VAL A 61 6.35 11.11 -8.63
N ASN A 62 7.52 11.29 -9.21
CA ASN A 62 7.70 11.15 -10.65
C ASN A 62 8.58 9.94 -10.92
N ILE A 63 8.10 9.00 -11.74
CA ILE A 63 8.84 7.76 -12.04
C ILE A 63 10.21 8.04 -12.69
N TYR A 64 10.32 9.14 -13.45
CA TYR A 64 11.57 9.58 -14.05
C TYR A 64 12.62 10.05 -13.02
N ASN A 65 12.27 10.20 -11.74
CA ASN A 65 13.26 10.44 -10.70
C ASN A 65 14.14 9.20 -10.44
N TYR A 66 13.63 8.00 -10.73
CA TYR A 66 14.29 6.75 -10.37
C TYR A 66 14.83 5.98 -11.58
N LEU A 67 14.26 6.20 -12.77
CA LEU A 67 14.67 5.53 -14.00
C LEU A 67 14.76 6.49 -15.19
N ASP A 68 15.39 6.02 -16.26
CA ASP A 68 15.39 6.66 -17.58
C ASP A 68 14.70 5.73 -18.59
N ALA A 69 13.76 6.26 -19.37
CA ALA A 69 13.13 5.55 -20.48
C ALA A 69 13.81 5.95 -21.80
N LYS A 70 14.55 5.03 -22.41
CA LYS A 70 15.31 5.29 -23.64
C LYS A 70 14.67 4.63 -24.85
N ILE A 71 14.37 5.45 -25.86
CA ILE A 71 13.72 5.04 -27.12
C ILE A 71 14.75 4.86 -28.22
N TYR A 72 14.63 3.76 -28.97
CA TYR A 72 15.41 3.48 -30.16
C TYR A 72 14.52 3.25 -31.39
N PRO A 73 14.99 3.66 -32.60
CA PRO A 73 16.22 4.41 -32.82
C PRO A 73 16.15 5.83 -32.23
N GLU A 74 17.29 6.46 -31.94
CA GLU A 74 17.32 7.83 -31.38
C GLU A 74 16.68 8.89 -32.29
N LYS A 75 16.38 8.53 -33.54
CA LYS A 75 15.67 9.38 -34.51
C LYS A 75 14.18 9.05 -34.62
N ALA A 76 13.63 8.20 -33.77
CA ALA A 76 12.19 7.93 -33.71
C ALA A 76 11.40 9.24 -33.65
N THR A 77 10.29 9.29 -34.38
CA THR A 77 9.51 10.51 -34.61
C THR A 77 8.69 10.89 -33.38
N ASP A 78 8.07 9.92 -32.72
CA ASP A 78 7.45 10.08 -31.41
C ASP A 78 8.26 9.31 -30.37
N LYS A 79 8.65 10.01 -29.30
CA LYS A 79 9.39 9.43 -28.16
C LYS A 79 8.59 9.54 -26.87
N THR A 80 7.32 9.85 -26.97
CA THR A 80 6.41 9.93 -25.85
C THR A 80 6.26 8.54 -25.25
N VAL A 81 6.48 8.45 -23.94
CA VAL A 81 6.28 7.23 -23.17
C VAL A 81 5.03 7.42 -22.33
N GLU A 82 4.01 6.64 -22.65
CA GLU A 82 2.79 6.55 -21.85
C GLU A 82 2.98 5.55 -20.72
N TRP A 83 2.70 5.98 -19.51
CA TRP A 83 2.81 5.17 -18.30
C TRP A 83 1.44 4.78 -17.77
N GLN A 84 1.29 3.51 -17.42
CA GLN A 84 0.05 2.97 -16.88
C GLN A 84 0.35 1.91 -15.83
N ILE A 85 -0.42 1.89 -14.73
CA ILE A 85 -0.43 0.72 -13.84
C ILE A 85 -1.24 -0.39 -14.51
N VAL A 86 -0.65 -1.58 -14.62
CA VAL A 86 -1.29 -2.76 -15.21
C VAL A 86 -1.52 -3.82 -14.14
N GLY A 87 -2.74 -4.35 -14.08
CA GLY A 87 -3.18 -5.24 -13.01
C GLY A 87 -3.50 -4.48 -11.72
N ASP A 88 -3.52 -5.21 -10.62
CA ASP A 88 -3.91 -4.68 -9.31
C ASP A 88 -2.71 -4.07 -8.57
N VAL A 89 -2.99 -3.05 -7.75
CA VAL A 89 -2.06 -2.54 -6.75
C VAL A 89 -2.24 -3.38 -5.49
N VAL A 90 -1.23 -4.16 -5.14
CA VAL A 90 -1.23 -5.02 -3.95
C VAL A 90 -0.76 -4.20 -2.76
N TYR A 91 -1.63 -4.00 -1.77
CA TYR A 91 -1.28 -3.31 -0.54
C TYR A 91 -0.38 -4.20 0.33
N THR A 92 0.69 -3.61 0.88
CA THR A 92 1.51 -4.27 1.91
C THR A 92 1.24 -3.68 3.30
N ASP A 93 0.47 -2.59 3.38
CA ASP A 93 -0.17 -2.10 4.61
C ASP A 93 -1.68 -2.43 4.59
N LEU A 94 -2.07 -3.45 5.35
CA LEU A 94 -3.45 -3.93 5.44
C LEU A 94 -4.40 -2.90 6.05
N GLN A 95 -3.93 -2.02 6.93
CA GLN A 95 -4.78 -0.99 7.53
C GLN A 95 -5.13 0.10 6.49
N SER A 96 -4.16 0.47 5.66
CA SER A 96 -4.40 1.36 4.52
C SER A 96 -5.36 0.73 3.50
N GLU A 97 -5.22 -0.57 3.23
CA GLU A 97 -6.14 -1.31 2.36
C GLU A 97 -7.57 -1.29 2.91
N ALA A 98 -7.75 -1.62 4.19
CA ALA A 98 -9.05 -1.60 4.86
C ALA A 98 -9.68 -0.21 4.81
N SER A 99 -8.90 0.83 5.09
CA SER A 99 -9.35 2.23 5.04
C SER A 99 -9.80 2.64 3.63
N ARG A 100 -9.07 2.21 2.58
CA ARG A 100 -9.45 2.45 1.19
C ARG A 100 -10.75 1.72 0.84
N ASN A 101 -10.89 0.46 1.23
CA ASN A 101 -12.09 -0.33 0.97
C ASN A 101 -13.32 0.27 1.65
N GLU A 102 -13.19 0.74 2.90
CA GLU A 102 -14.24 1.44 3.62
C GLU A 102 -14.62 2.76 2.92
N TYR A 103 -13.64 3.55 2.48
CA TYR A 103 -13.88 4.76 1.69
C TYR A 103 -14.66 4.48 0.40
N LEU A 104 -14.27 3.44 -0.36
CA LEU A 104 -14.96 3.08 -1.60
C LEU A 104 -16.41 2.67 -1.35
N ALA A 105 -16.67 1.91 -0.27
CA ALA A 105 -18.02 1.54 0.14
C ALA A 105 -18.87 2.78 0.51
N LYS A 106 -18.32 3.68 1.34
CA LYS A 106 -18.97 4.95 1.72
C LYS A 106 -19.26 5.83 0.51
N ARG A 107 -18.29 5.96 -0.40
CA ARG A 107 -18.43 6.75 -1.63
C ARG A 107 -19.51 6.18 -2.53
N SER A 108 -19.53 4.87 -2.75
CA SER A 108 -20.56 4.21 -3.57
C SER A 108 -21.95 4.40 -2.99
N ALA A 109 -22.11 4.28 -1.66
CA ALA A 109 -23.39 4.51 -1.00
C ALA A 109 -23.84 5.97 -1.14
N LEU A 110 -22.94 6.91 -0.87
CA LEU A 110 -23.21 8.34 -1.02
C LEU A 110 -23.60 8.70 -2.47
N THR A 111 -22.87 8.20 -3.47
CA THR A 111 -23.19 8.41 -4.88
C THR A 111 -24.61 7.95 -5.21
N ALA A 112 -25.02 6.76 -4.78
CA ALA A 112 -26.37 6.24 -5.04
C ALA A 112 -27.48 7.09 -4.37
N GLU A 113 -27.22 7.59 -3.15
CA GLU A 113 -28.14 8.51 -2.48
C GLU A 113 -28.25 9.85 -3.22
N LEU A 114 -27.12 10.43 -3.64
CA LEU A 114 -27.10 11.70 -4.35
C LEU A 114 -27.77 11.59 -5.73
N GLU A 115 -27.62 10.48 -6.45
CA GLU A 115 -28.33 10.22 -7.71
C GLU A 115 -29.84 10.23 -7.50
N THR A 116 -30.30 9.60 -6.41
CA THR A 116 -31.71 9.57 -6.03
C THR A 116 -32.22 10.96 -5.68
N GLU A 117 -31.49 11.72 -4.87
CA GLU A 117 -31.85 13.09 -4.46
C GLU A 117 -31.87 14.05 -5.66
N LEU A 118 -30.89 13.95 -6.56
CA LEU A 118 -30.83 14.76 -7.77
C LEU A 118 -32.02 14.48 -8.69
N ALA A 119 -32.43 13.21 -8.82
CA ALA A 119 -33.61 12.82 -9.60
C ALA A 119 -34.92 13.34 -8.98
N GLN A 120 -34.99 13.42 -7.65
CA GLN A 120 -36.14 13.99 -6.93
C GLN A 120 -36.17 15.53 -6.94
N GLY A 121 -35.03 16.16 -7.23
CA GLY A 121 -34.90 17.62 -7.29
C GLY A 121 -34.76 18.30 -5.92
N SER A 122 -34.45 17.54 -4.87
CA SER A 122 -34.24 18.06 -3.51
C SER A 122 -33.18 17.25 -2.76
N PHE A 123 -32.32 17.93 -2.03
CA PHE A 123 -31.27 17.30 -1.22
C PHE A 123 -31.66 17.22 0.26
N SER A 124 -31.24 16.14 0.93
CA SER A 124 -31.67 15.85 2.31
C SER A 124 -31.03 16.76 3.37
N THR A 125 -29.86 17.33 3.08
CA THR A 125 -29.15 18.23 4.00
C THR A 125 -28.69 19.52 3.33
N THR A 126 -28.42 20.54 4.14
CA THR A 126 -27.88 21.83 3.67
C THR A 126 -26.50 21.65 3.05
N GLU A 127 -25.67 20.77 3.61
CA GLU A 127 -24.33 20.45 3.09
C GLU A 127 -24.42 19.85 1.68
N ARG A 128 -25.33 18.89 1.46
CA ARG A 128 -25.58 18.31 0.14
C ARG A 128 -26.09 19.35 -0.85
N GLN A 129 -27.01 20.21 -0.43
CA GLN A 129 -27.51 21.32 -1.25
C GLN A 129 -26.40 22.29 -1.64
N ASN A 130 -25.48 22.61 -0.73
CA ASN A 130 -24.33 23.46 -1.00
C ASN A 130 -23.35 22.80 -1.96
N ALA A 131 -23.00 21.52 -1.75
CA ALA A 131 -22.16 20.75 -2.65
C ALA A 131 -22.73 20.71 -4.07
N TYR A 132 -24.04 20.51 -4.22
CA TYR A 132 -24.72 20.57 -5.52
C TYR A 132 -24.56 21.93 -6.20
N ASN A 133 -24.76 23.03 -5.45
CA ASN A 133 -24.65 24.37 -6.03
C ASN A 133 -23.22 24.64 -6.55
N ILE A 134 -22.19 24.17 -5.85
CA ILE A 134 -20.79 24.24 -6.27
C ILE A 134 -20.58 23.39 -7.52
N ALA A 135 -20.96 22.11 -7.48
CA ALA A 135 -20.75 21.15 -8.55
C ALA A 135 -21.48 21.56 -9.86
N ARG A 136 -22.72 22.04 -9.75
CA ARG A 136 -23.51 22.55 -10.88
C ARG A 136 -22.87 23.78 -11.52
N GLY A 137 -22.21 24.64 -10.72
CA GLY A 137 -21.45 25.78 -11.24
C GLY A 137 -20.31 25.36 -12.18
N LYS A 138 -19.71 24.19 -11.93
CA LYS A 138 -18.56 23.65 -12.67
C LYS A 138 -18.97 22.79 -13.88
N TYR A 139 -19.99 21.94 -13.72
CA TYR A 139 -20.36 20.91 -14.71
C TYR A 139 -21.73 21.11 -15.36
N TYR A 140 -22.42 22.20 -15.02
CA TYR A 140 -23.70 22.65 -15.60
C TYR A 140 -24.83 21.61 -15.57
N LYS A 141 -24.93 20.76 -16.59
CA LYS A 141 -26.01 19.76 -16.76
C LYS A 141 -25.50 18.32 -16.80
N ASP A 142 -24.20 18.10 -16.68
CA ASP A 142 -23.65 16.75 -16.63
C ASP A 142 -23.89 16.15 -15.24
N SER A 143 -24.98 15.39 -15.11
CA SER A 143 -25.39 14.80 -13.84
C SER A 143 -24.31 13.89 -13.26
N SER A 144 -23.60 13.11 -14.08
CA SER A 144 -22.56 12.20 -13.61
C SER A 144 -21.38 12.95 -13.02
N LEU A 145 -20.91 14.01 -13.69
CA LEU A 145 -19.82 14.85 -13.16
C LEU A 145 -20.25 15.68 -11.95
N ILE A 146 -21.51 16.13 -11.90
CA ILE A 146 -22.06 16.82 -10.72
C ILE A 146 -22.06 15.90 -9.51
N ILE A 147 -22.58 14.67 -9.65
CA ILE A 147 -22.63 13.70 -8.55
C ILE A 147 -21.22 13.32 -8.09
N ALA A 148 -20.28 13.10 -9.03
CA ALA A 148 -18.90 12.81 -8.70
C ALA A 148 -18.24 13.94 -7.88
N GLU A 149 -18.40 15.19 -8.31
CA GLU A 149 -17.86 16.35 -7.59
C GLU A 149 -18.53 16.52 -6.22
N MET A 150 -19.84 16.29 -6.13
CA MET A 150 -20.53 16.33 -4.84
C MET A 150 -19.99 15.28 -3.88
N ALA A 151 -19.78 14.06 -4.34
CA ALA A 151 -19.19 12.99 -3.52
C ALA A 151 -17.77 13.37 -3.06
N ASP A 152 -16.96 13.97 -3.94
CA ASP A 152 -15.60 14.43 -3.62
C ASP A 152 -15.60 15.63 -2.63
N ILE A 153 -16.65 16.46 -2.61
CA ILE A 153 -16.82 17.56 -1.63
C ILE A 153 -17.28 17.03 -0.26
N LEU A 154 -18.19 16.07 -0.26
CA LEU A 154 -18.91 15.61 0.94
C LEU A 154 -18.19 14.48 1.68
N LEU A 155 -17.24 13.81 1.04
CA LEU A 155 -16.50 12.69 1.60
C LEU A 155 -14.99 12.95 1.49
N GLU A 156 -14.31 12.91 2.63
CA GLU A 156 -12.84 13.04 2.66
C GLU A 156 -12.19 11.94 1.83
N LYS A 157 -11.28 12.35 0.95
CA LYS A 157 -10.67 11.47 -0.04
C LYS A 157 -9.58 10.61 0.60
N VAL A 158 -9.74 9.28 0.51
CA VAL A 158 -8.68 8.31 0.77
C VAL A 158 -8.09 7.88 -0.57
N TYR A 159 -6.83 8.22 -0.84
CA TYR A 159 -6.17 7.86 -2.10
C TYR A 159 -5.88 6.36 -2.22
N PRO A 160 -5.80 5.79 -3.45
CA PRO A 160 -5.22 4.47 -3.63
C PRO A 160 -3.74 4.47 -3.27
N ALA A 161 -3.18 3.31 -2.88
CA ALA A 161 -1.78 3.22 -2.47
C ALA A 161 -0.81 3.75 -3.54
N ALA A 162 -1.12 3.54 -4.81
CA ALA A 162 -0.45 4.18 -5.94
C ALA A 162 -1.45 4.45 -7.08
N ALA A 163 -1.30 5.60 -7.73
CA ALA A 163 -2.01 5.91 -8.98
C ALA A 163 -1.25 6.95 -9.80
N PHE A 164 -1.32 6.86 -11.13
CA PHE A 164 -0.89 7.96 -11.99
C PHE A 164 -1.86 9.14 -11.85
N VAL A 165 -1.33 10.36 -11.96
CA VAL A 165 -2.12 11.58 -11.79
C VAL A 165 -1.90 12.59 -12.92
N ASP A 166 -2.89 13.42 -13.19
CA ASP A 166 -2.75 14.56 -14.09
C ASP A 166 -1.96 15.72 -13.44
N GLU A 167 -1.84 16.83 -14.15
CA GLU A 167 -1.16 18.04 -13.67
C GLU A 167 -1.79 18.65 -12.40
N ASN A 168 -3.06 18.32 -12.10
CA ASN A 168 -3.78 18.80 -10.93
C ASN A 168 -3.80 17.76 -9.79
N GLY A 169 -3.09 16.63 -9.93
CA GLY A 169 -3.08 15.56 -8.93
C GLY A 169 -4.32 14.66 -8.97
N LYS A 170 -5.15 14.74 -10.02
CA LYS A 170 -6.31 13.85 -10.19
C LYS A 170 -5.86 12.52 -10.78
N GLU A 171 -6.36 11.42 -10.21
CA GLU A 171 -6.12 10.05 -10.71
C GLU A 171 -6.50 9.91 -12.20
N VAL A 172 -5.59 9.34 -12.97
CA VAL A 172 -5.76 9.00 -14.39
C VAL A 172 -5.29 7.58 -14.64
N GLU A 173 -5.87 6.91 -15.64
CA GLU A 173 -5.47 5.55 -16.02
C GLU A 173 -4.04 5.51 -16.54
N SER A 174 -3.61 6.57 -17.21
CA SER A 174 -2.28 6.70 -17.77
C SER A 174 -1.87 8.17 -17.95
N ASN A 175 -0.57 8.44 -17.99
CA ASN A 175 -0.04 9.75 -18.39
C ASN A 175 1.35 9.64 -19.04
N THR A 176 1.77 10.72 -19.71
CA THR A 176 3.12 10.83 -20.30
C THR A 176 4.13 11.47 -19.35
N THR A 177 3.65 12.11 -18.29
CA THR A 177 4.46 12.93 -17.37
C THR A 177 5.23 12.08 -16.36
N GLY A 178 4.80 10.83 -16.16
CA GLY A 178 5.35 9.93 -15.14
C GLY A 178 4.92 10.31 -13.71
N LYS A 179 4.05 11.31 -13.55
CA LYS A 179 3.58 11.77 -12.24
C LYS A 179 2.60 10.77 -11.64
N MET A 180 2.83 10.42 -10.39
CA MET A 180 1.99 9.52 -9.63
C MET A 180 1.84 10.05 -8.20
N ILE A 181 0.75 9.65 -7.56
CA ILE A 181 0.62 9.73 -6.11
C ILE A 181 0.94 8.35 -5.55
N VAL A 182 1.74 8.34 -4.48
CA VAL A 182 2.00 7.15 -3.68
C VAL A 182 1.63 7.50 -2.25
N SER A 183 0.66 6.78 -1.68
CA SER A 183 0.09 7.11 -0.38
C SER A 183 0.14 5.96 0.64
N SER A 184 0.63 4.79 0.25
CA SER A 184 0.79 3.65 1.13
C SER A 184 1.79 2.64 0.55
N PHE A 185 2.30 1.76 1.40
CA PHE A 185 3.19 0.68 1.01
C PHE A 185 2.42 -0.33 0.14
N CYS A 186 2.98 -0.60 -1.04
CA CYS A 186 2.33 -1.43 -2.02
C CYS A 186 3.31 -1.98 -3.06
N LYS A 187 2.83 -2.96 -3.82
CA LYS A 187 3.50 -3.53 -4.97
C LYS A 187 2.58 -3.51 -6.17
N PHE A 188 3.08 -3.03 -7.30
CA PHE A 188 2.30 -2.96 -8.54
C PHE A 188 3.18 -3.12 -9.76
N THR A 189 2.57 -3.34 -10.93
CA THR A 189 3.30 -3.37 -12.20
C THR A 189 2.96 -2.13 -13.01
N VAL A 190 3.96 -1.45 -13.54
CA VAL A 190 3.77 -0.38 -14.51
C VAL A 190 4.15 -0.85 -15.90
N ARG A 191 3.39 -0.40 -16.89
CA ARG A 191 3.71 -0.52 -18.30
C ARG A 191 4.14 0.85 -18.82
N ALA A 192 5.32 0.88 -19.43
CA ALA A 192 5.79 1.97 -20.26
C ALA A 192 5.51 1.61 -21.72
N GLN A 193 4.79 2.45 -22.46
CA GLN A 193 4.45 2.21 -23.85
C GLN A 193 4.89 3.40 -24.72
N ALA A 194 5.61 3.11 -25.80
CA ALA A 194 5.93 4.07 -26.84
C ALA A 194 5.52 3.48 -28.19
N GLU A 195 4.55 4.13 -28.86
CA GLU A 195 3.85 3.60 -30.02
C GLU A 195 3.34 2.16 -29.79
N THR A 196 3.94 1.17 -30.46
CA THR A 196 3.56 -0.25 -30.38
C THR A 196 4.48 -1.08 -29.47
N VAL A 197 5.57 -0.49 -28.98
CA VAL A 197 6.55 -1.14 -28.11
C VAL A 197 6.21 -0.85 -26.66
N SER A 198 6.23 -1.87 -25.81
CA SER A 198 6.02 -1.71 -24.38
C SER A 198 6.99 -2.52 -23.54
N LYS A 199 7.34 -2.00 -22.37
CA LYS A 199 8.06 -2.70 -21.30
C LYS A 199 7.25 -2.64 -20.02
N THR A 200 7.41 -3.65 -19.17
CA THR A 200 6.82 -3.68 -17.84
C THR A 200 7.91 -3.66 -16.77
N LEU A 201 7.60 -3.04 -15.65
CA LEU A 201 8.47 -2.88 -14.50
C LEU A 201 7.65 -3.14 -13.24
N THR A 202 8.15 -3.94 -12.33
CA THR A 202 7.55 -4.12 -11.01
C THR A 202 8.02 -2.99 -10.09
N VAL A 203 7.09 -2.30 -9.45
CA VAL A 203 7.37 -1.22 -8.51
C VAL A 203 7.02 -1.70 -7.11
N SER A 204 7.95 -1.56 -6.18
CA SER A 204 7.77 -1.83 -4.76
C SER A 204 7.94 -0.51 -3.99
N VAL A 205 6.87 -0.08 -3.33
CA VAL A 205 6.86 1.07 -2.44
C VAL A 205 7.14 0.56 -1.03
N MET A 206 8.30 0.94 -0.50
CA MET A 206 8.90 0.33 0.69
C MET A 206 9.20 1.40 1.75
N GLY A 207 9.28 1.00 3.01
CA GLY A 207 9.79 1.86 4.08
C GLY A 207 10.77 1.08 4.95
N TYR A 208 11.88 1.71 5.32
CA TYR A 208 12.87 1.05 6.16
C TYR A 208 12.49 1.09 7.63
N ASP A 209 11.84 2.17 8.06
CA ASP A 209 11.39 2.36 9.42
C ASP A 209 10.11 1.59 9.67
N VAL A 210 9.98 1.00 10.86
CA VAL A 210 8.71 0.44 11.32
C VAL A 210 7.82 1.58 11.78
N GLU A 211 6.60 1.62 11.26
CA GLU A 211 5.57 2.60 11.64
C GLU A 211 4.52 2.00 12.58
N ARG A 212 4.30 0.68 12.47
CA ARG A 212 3.30 -0.04 13.26
C ARG A 212 3.81 -1.42 13.66
N VAL A 213 3.45 -1.82 14.87
CA VAL A 213 3.62 -3.18 15.38
C VAL A 213 2.24 -3.70 15.75
N GLU A 214 1.85 -4.81 15.15
CA GLU A 214 0.64 -5.54 15.52
C GLU A 214 1.02 -6.87 16.15
N LEU A 215 0.32 -7.21 17.22
CA LEU A 215 0.50 -8.46 17.94
C LEU A 215 -0.76 -9.30 17.79
N ALA A 216 -0.57 -10.57 17.43
CA ALA A 216 -1.64 -11.54 17.22
C ALA A 216 -1.26 -12.91 17.81
N VAL A 217 -2.27 -13.76 17.94
CA VAL A 217 -2.11 -15.19 18.26
C VAL A 217 -2.33 -16.01 16.99
N GLY A 218 -2.07 -17.33 17.02
CA GLY A 218 -2.38 -18.19 15.87
C GLY A 218 -3.86 -18.14 15.46
N GLU A 219 -4.18 -18.48 14.21
CA GLU A 219 -5.55 -18.39 13.64
C GLU A 219 -6.60 -19.19 14.46
N ASP A 220 -6.19 -20.30 15.06
CA ASP A 220 -7.02 -21.16 15.91
C ASP A 220 -6.79 -20.94 17.42
N GLU A 221 -5.97 -19.95 17.79
CA GLU A 221 -5.65 -19.63 19.18
C GLU A 221 -6.51 -18.47 19.69
N THR A 222 -6.60 -18.35 21.01
CA THR A 222 -7.29 -17.23 21.67
C THR A 222 -6.31 -16.55 22.60
N THR A 223 -6.59 -15.30 23.00
CA THR A 223 -5.80 -14.60 24.02
C THR A 223 -6.04 -15.11 25.44
N THR A 224 -6.70 -16.27 25.60
CA THR A 224 -6.96 -16.90 26.89
C THR A 224 -6.07 -18.14 27.06
N LEU A 225 -5.31 -18.18 28.15
CA LEU A 225 -4.46 -19.31 28.54
C LEU A 225 -4.94 -19.92 29.85
N GLY A 226 -4.79 -21.23 29.98
CA GLY A 226 -4.80 -21.89 31.27
C GLY A 226 -3.49 -21.65 32.03
N VAL A 227 -3.54 -21.54 33.37
CA VAL A 227 -2.32 -21.54 34.21
C VAL A 227 -1.40 -22.72 33.83
N GLY A 228 -0.14 -22.42 33.57
CA GLY A 228 0.88 -23.40 33.18
C GLY A 228 0.99 -23.63 31.67
N GLU A 229 0.07 -23.10 30.85
CA GLU A 229 0.16 -23.13 29.40
C GLU A 229 1.11 -22.05 28.88
N SER A 230 1.63 -22.28 27.67
CA SER A 230 2.45 -21.34 26.94
C SER A 230 1.93 -21.15 25.53
N MET A 231 2.12 -19.95 24.99
CA MET A 231 1.67 -19.58 23.65
C MET A 231 2.68 -18.62 23.03
N ARG A 232 2.82 -18.63 21.72
CA ARG A 232 3.70 -17.70 21.01
C ARG A 232 2.87 -16.55 20.43
N ILE A 233 3.26 -15.31 20.76
CA ILE A 233 2.72 -14.13 20.09
C ILE A 233 3.41 -13.94 18.75
N LEU A 234 2.62 -13.71 17.72
CA LEU A 234 3.06 -13.36 16.38
C LEU A 234 3.10 -11.85 16.27
N ALA A 235 4.23 -11.30 15.84
CA ALA A 235 4.38 -9.88 15.56
C ALA A 235 4.39 -9.65 14.05
N SER A 236 3.62 -8.67 13.59
CA SER A 236 3.68 -8.13 12.23
C SER A 236 4.08 -6.66 12.28
N TYR A 237 4.85 -6.25 11.27
CA TYR A 237 5.37 -4.90 11.12
C TYR A 237 4.75 -4.26 9.89
N THR A 238 4.48 -2.96 9.98
CA THR A 238 4.11 -2.13 8.83
C THR A 238 5.13 -1.01 8.68
N PRO A 239 5.69 -0.81 7.47
CA PRO A 239 5.62 -1.70 6.30
C PRO A 239 6.12 -3.13 6.57
N ILE A 240 5.67 -4.09 5.76
CA ILE A 240 6.02 -5.51 5.96
C ILE A 240 7.50 -5.81 5.75
N ASP A 241 8.21 -4.92 5.05
CA ASP A 241 9.64 -4.97 4.76
C ASP A 241 10.46 -3.99 5.62
N SER A 242 9.87 -3.44 6.69
CA SER A 242 10.62 -2.66 7.68
C SER A 242 11.80 -3.44 8.23
N ILE A 243 12.90 -2.73 8.49
CA ILE A 243 14.11 -3.29 9.10
C ILE A 243 13.98 -3.14 10.61
N VAL A 244 13.85 -4.26 11.32
CA VAL A 244 13.78 -4.31 12.79
C VAL A 244 14.97 -5.10 13.31
N ASN A 245 16.00 -4.41 13.83
CA ASN A 245 17.20 -5.07 14.37
C ASN A 245 17.08 -5.39 15.86
N HIS A 246 16.24 -4.66 16.60
CA HIS A 246 16.07 -4.85 18.03
C HIS A 246 14.59 -4.92 18.43
N THR A 247 14.29 -5.86 19.31
CA THR A 247 12.96 -6.06 19.89
C THR A 247 13.04 -6.17 21.40
N ILE A 248 12.13 -5.51 22.11
CA ILE A 248 12.00 -5.59 23.57
C ILE A 248 10.60 -6.08 23.90
N TRP A 249 10.50 -7.26 24.51
CA TRP A 249 9.25 -7.81 25.05
C TRP A 249 9.09 -7.43 26.51
N GLN A 250 7.87 -7.09 26.91
CA GLN A 250 7.52 -6.77 28.28
C GLN A 250 6.11 -7.29 28.61
N VAL A 251 5.88 -7.63 29.87
CA VAL A 251 4.57 -7.91 30.44
C VAL A 251 4.28 -6.91 31.54
N GLU A 252 3.04 -6.43 31.62
CA GLU A 252 2.64 -5.42 32.60
C GLU A 252 2.58 -5.99 34.04
N ASP A 253 2.10 -7.22 34.21
CA ASP A 253 2.06 -7.94 35.50
C ASP A 253 2.74 -9.31 35.38
N GLU A 254 4.03 -9.36 35.75
CA GLU A 254 4.85 -10.57 35.78
C GLU A 254 4.32 -11.66 36.74
N ASN A 255 3.36 -11.35 37.63
CA ASN A 255 2.73 -12.37 38.48
C ASN A 255 1.64 -13.16 37.73
N VAL A 256 1.07 -12.59 36.68
CA VAL A 256 0.01 -13.21 35.87
C VAL A 256 0.62 -14.04 34.75
N ALA A 257 1.61 -13.51 34.04
CA ALA A 257 2.31 -14.21 32.97
C ALA A 257 3.74 -13.68 32.81
N THR A 258 4.60 -14.44 32.14
CA THR A 258 5.94 -13.99 31.70
C THR A 258 6.07 -14.11 30.18
N VAL A 259 6.97 -13.32 29.59
CA VAL A 259 7.30 -13.36 28.16
C VAL A 259 8.81 -13.52 27.99
N ASP A 260 9.23 -14.39 27.08
CA ASP A 260 10.64 -14.55 26.73
C ASP A 260 11.07 -13.65 25.54
N SER A 261 12.36 -13.65 25.21
CA SER A 261 12.88 -12.83 24.10
C SER A 261 12.36 -13.23 22.71
N ASN A 262 11.72 -14.40 22.59
CA ASN A 262 11.17 -14.92 21.34
C ASN A 262 9.66 -14.68 21.23
N GLY A 263 9.05 -14.00 22.22
CA GLY A 263 7.61 -13.74 22.27
C GLY A 263 6.79 -14.95 22.76
N VAL A 264 7.41 -15.89 23.48
CA VAL A 264 6.69 -17.00 24.12
C VAL A 264 6.19 -16.58 25.50
N ILE A 265 4.88 -16.56 25.66
CA ILE A 265 4.19 -16.29 26.91
C ILE A 265 4.07 -17.56 27.73
N THR A 266 4.26 -17.47 29.04
CA THR A 266 3.92 -18.53 30.00
C THR A 266 2.96 -18.00 31.04
N ALA A 267 1.80 -18.65 31.16
CA ALA A 267 0.76 -18.28 32.11
C ALA A 267 1.11 -18.78 33.52
N LEU A 268 1.12 -17.89 34.51
CA LEU A 268 1.53 -18.19 35.88
C LEU A 268 0.37 -18.22 36.86
N LYS A 269 -0.54 -17.23 36.76
CA LYS A 269 -1.62 -17.05 37.72
C LYS A 269 -2.84 -16.47 37.02
N GLU A 270 -4.02 -16.89 37.48
CA GLU A 270 -5.29 -16.31 37.05
C GLU A 270 -5.29 -14.78 37.18
N GLY A 271 -5.73 -14.11 36.11
CA GLY A 271 -5.73 -12.66 36.00
C GLY A 271 -5.78 -12.21 34.54
N GLN A 272 -5.64 -10.90 34.34
CA GLN A 272 -5.47 -10.30 33.02
C GLN A 272 -4.18 -9.49 33.05
N THR A 273 -3.43 -9.50 31.94
CA THR A 273 -2.23 -8.69 31.81
C THR A 273 -2.00 -8.31 30.35
N THR A 274 -1.23 -7.25 30.14
CA THR A 274 -0.89 -6.73 28.81
C THR A 274 0.52 -7.16 28.45
N ILE A 275 0.71 -7.71 27.25
CA ILE A 275 2.02 -7.94 26.64
C ILE A 275 2.31 -6.79 25.69
N SER A 276 3.51 -6.24 25.75
CA SER A 276 4.01 -5.26 24.78
C SER A 276 5.27 -5.72 24.08
N LEU A 277 5.38 -5.33 22.81
CA LEU A 277 6.57 -5.48 21.98
C LEU A 277 6.98 -4.10 21.48
N ARG A 278 8.24 -3.73 21.73
CA ARG A 278 8.87 -2.54 21.16
C ARG A 278 9.83 -2.94 20.06
N ALA A 279 9.60 -2.48 18.84
CA ALA A 279 10.46 -2.69 17.67
C ALA A 279 11.26 -1.42 17.37
N SER A 280 12.56 -1.55 17.12
CA SER A 280 13.44 -0.41 16.82
C SER A 280 13.12 0.24 15.47
N VAL A 281 13.20 1.57 15.43
CA VAL A 281 13.10 2.37 14.20
C VAL A 281 14.49 2.47 13.57
N TYR A 282 14.66 1.86 12.40
CA TYR A 282 15.95 1.67 11.72
C TYR A 282 16.78 2.96 11.57
N SER A 283 16.16 4.06 11.11
CA SER A 283 16.83 5.33 10.87
C SER A 283 17.42 5.98 12.13
N THR A 284 16.94 5.59 13.31
CA THR A 284 17.36 6.14 14.60
C THR A 284 18.38 5.27 15.33
N GLU A 285 18.71 4.08 14.81
CA GLU A 285 19.56 3.11 15.51
C GLU A 285 21.01 3.59 15.71
N ASN A 286 21.51 4.46 14.82
CA ASN A 286 22.84 5.06 14.95
C ASN A 286 22.83 6.33 15.81
N SER A 287 21.69 6.73 16.36
CA SER A 287 21.54 7.92 17.19
C SER A 287 21.74 7.60 18.68
N GLU A 288 21.94 8.64 19.51
CA GLU A 288 22.02 8.48 20.96
C GLU A 288 20.69 8.01 21.58
N ASN A 289 19.57 8.21 20.90
CA ASN A 289 18.22 7.87 21.35
C ASN A 289 17.49 7.06 20.28
N ILE A 290 17.59 5.73 20.38
CA ILE A 290 16.85 4.82 19.51
C ILE A 290 15.34 4.97 19.78
N GLU A 291 14.58 5.23 18.71
CA GLU A 291 13.12 5.25 18.77
C GLU A 291 12.55 3.84 18.64
N TYR A 292 11.39 3.63 19.26
CA TYR A 292 10.69 2.35 19.24
C TYR A 292 9.22 2.55 18.95
N VAL A 293 8.67 1.67 18.12
CA VAL A 293 7.22 1.53 17.93
C VAL A 293 6.72 0.39 18.81
N GLU A 294 5.64 0.65 19.56
CA GLU A 294 5.08 -0.29 20.53
C GLU A 294 3.77 -0.90 20.02
N GLY A 295 3.72 -2.23 19.99
CA GLY A 295 2.50 -3.02 19.83
C GLY A 295 2.08 -3.64 21.16
N LYS A 296 0.76 -3.85 21.36
CA LYS A 296 0.21 -4.44 22.59
C LYS A 296 -0.84 -5.49 22.29
N ILE A 297 -0.94 -6.47 23.18
CA ILE A 297 -2.01 -7.46 23.20
C ILE A 297 -2.38 -7.81 24.64
N ASP A 298 -3.67 -7.85 24.93
CA ASP A 298 -4.18 -8.25 26.23
C ASP A 298 -4.37 -9.76 26.27
N ILE A 299 -3.91 -10.38 27.35
CA ILE A 299 -4.11 -11.81 27.60
C ILE A 299 -4.90 -12.04 28.89
N THR A 300 -5.69 -13.11 28.91
CA THR A 300 -6.43 -13.58 30.09
C THR A 300 -5.89 -14.93 30.51
N VAL A 301 -5.60 -15.10 31.79
CA VAL A 301 -5.21 -16.38 32.38
C VAL A 301 -6.35 -16.93 33.23
N GLU A 302 -6.75 -18.17 32.97
CA GLU A 302 -7.82 -18.87 33.69
C GLU A 302 -7.30 -20.06 34.50
N GLN A 303 -8.00 -20.42 35.57
CA GLN A 303 -7.71 -21.62 36.38
C GLN A 303 -8.07 -22.95 35.69
N LYS A 304 -7.99 -23.05 34.37
CA LYS A 304 -8.32 -24.27 33.62
C LYS A 304 -7.11 -25.03 33.07
N GLY A 305 -5.91 -24.47 33.22
CA GLY A 305 -4.68 -25.05 32.66
C GLY A 305 -4.17 -26.29 33.40
N ALA A 306 -3.45 -27.13 32.66
CA ALA A 306 -2.78 -28.31 33.19
C ALA A 306 -1.69 -27.93 34.23
N SER A 307 -1.24 -28.90 35.02
CA SER A 307 -0.03 -28.73 35.83
C SER A 307 1.20 -28.86 34.92
N SER A 308 2.01 -27.81 34.80
CA SER A 308 3.27 -27.88 34.05
C SER A 308 4.46 -27.81 35.01
N ARG A 309 5.43 -28.72 34.82
CA ARG A 309 6.67 -28.75 35.61
C ARG A 309 7.81 -28.18 34.77
N PHE A 310 8.32 -27.02 35.15
CA PHE A 310 9.48 -26.37 34.55
C PHE A 310 10.66 -26.40 35.52
N GLY A 311 11.59 -27.33 35.28
CA GLY A 311 12.73 -27.57 36.18
C GLY A 311 12.25 -28.01 37.56
N GLU A 312 12.61 -27.26 38.59
CA GLU A 312 12.20 -27.48 39.98
C GLU A 312 10.85 -26.84 40.33
N ASN A 313 10.26 -26.05 39.42
CA ASN A 313 9.02 -25.33 39.65
C ASN A 313 7.82 -26.05 39.02
N LEU A 314 6.74 -26.14 39.77
CA LEU A 314 5.46 -26.65 39.28
C LEU A 314 4.45 -25.50 39.24
N VAL A 315 3.92 -25.23 38.06
CA VAL A 315 2.90 -24.21 37.82
C VAL A 315 1.57 -24.94 37.65
N THR A 316 0.60 -24.63 38.52
CA THR A 316 -0.73 -25.24 38.43
C THR A 316 -1.80 -24.35 39.03
N SER A 317 -2.99 -24.39 38.44
CA SER A 317 -4.21 -23.85 39.05
C SER A 317 -4.81 -24.80 40.10
N ARG A 318 -4.31 -26.04 40.20
CA ARG A 318 -4.88 -27.07 41.08
C ARG A 318 -4.48 -26.83 42.54
N LYS A 319 -5.47 -26.96 43.43
CA LYS A 319 -5.25 -26.90 44.88
C LYS A 319 -4.63 -28.18 45.46
N SER A 320 -4.59 -29.26 44.68
CA SER A 320 -4.01 -30.55 45.05
C SER A 320 -3.41 -31.26 43.84
N LEU A 321 -2.31 -31.95 44.11
CA LEU A 321 -1.51 -32.70 43.14
C LEU A 321 -1.17 -34.06 43.75
N THR A 322 -1.03 -35.07 42.91
CA THR A 322 -0.50 -36.37 43.30
C THR A 322 1.02 -36.33 43.33
N LEU A 323 1.61 -37.27 44.07
CA LEU A 323 3.07 -37.44 44.13
C LEU A 323 3.67 -37.77 42.76
N GLU A 324 2.97 -38.58 41.97
CA GLU A 324 3.35 -38.92 40.59
C GLU A 324 3.41 -37.67 39.69
N GLU A 325 2.44 -36.75 39.80
CA GLU A 325 2.37 -35.51 39.02
C GLU A 325 3.50 -34.52 39.33
N ILE A 326 4.08 -34.59 40.53
CA ILE A 326 5.24 -33.77 40.90
C ILE A 326 6.58 -34.49 40.67
N GLY A 327 6.54 -35.69 40.07
CA GLY A 327 7.71 -36.49 39.71
C GLY A 327 8.29 -37.29 40.89
N VAL A 328 7.49 -37.57 41.92
CA VAL A 328 7.88 -38.48 43.01
C VAL A 328 7.47 -39.90 42.65
N VAL A 329 8.45 -40.77 42.49
CA VAL A 329 8.26 -42.20 42.20
C VAL A 329 7.80 -42.90 43.47
N LYS A 330 6.61 -43.50 43.43
CA LYS A 330 5.98 -44.12 44.60
C LYS A 330 6.85 -45.19 45.25
N GLU A 331 7.58 -45.96 44.44
CA GLU A 331 8.47 -47.04 44.86
C GLU A 331 9.72 -46.54 45.62
N GLU A 332 10.06 -45.26 45.48
CA GLU A 332 11.22 -44.64 46.15
C GLU A 332 10.83 -44.00 47.50
N ILE A 333 9.54 -43.92 47.82
CA ILE A 333 9.03 -43.33 49.06
C ILE A 333 9.17 -44.33 50.21
N THR A 334 10.09 -44.04 51.13
CA THR A 334 10.31 -44.87 52.32
C THR A 334 9.53 -44.44 53.55
N ASN A 335 9.12 -43.16 53.63
CA ASN A 335 8.30 -42.60 54.72
C ASN A 335 7.67 -41.26 54.29
N VAL A 336 6.51 -40.89 54.86
CA VAL A 336 5.87 -39.59 54.68
C VAL A 336 5.63 -38.96 56.05
N SER A 337 6.10 -37.73 56.26
CA SER A 337 5.94 -37.00 57.53
C SER A 337 5.45 -35.57 57.28
N GLY A 338 4.57 -35.06 58.14
CA GLY A 338 4.12 -33.66 58.11
C GLY A 338 2.87 -33.36 57.26
N ALA A 339 2.25 -34.38 56.68
CA ALA A 339 0.96 -34.27 55.98
C ALA A 339 0.11 -35.52 56.24
N THR A 340 -1.21 -35.41 56.04
CA THR A 340 -2.12 -36.56 56.03
C THR A 340 -2.04 -37.20 54.65
N VAL A 341 -1.68 -38.49 54.60
CA VAL A 341 -1.63 -39.29 53.37
C VAL A 341 -3.04 -39.60 52.90
#